data_AF-A0A940TSF2-F1
#
_entry.id   AF-A0A940TSF2-F1
#
_cell.length_a   1.000
_cell.length_b   1.000
_cell.length_c   1.000
_cell.angle_alpha   90.00
_cell.angle_beta   90.00
_cell.angle_gamma   90.00
#
_symmetry.space_group_name_H-M   'P 1'
#
loop_
_entity.id
_entity.type
_entity.pdbx_description
1 polymer ?
#
loop_
_entity_poly.entity_id
_entity_poly.type
_entity_poly.pdbx_seq_one_letter_code
_entity_poly.pdbx_strand_id
1 'polypeptide(L)' 'MDNWWVYILEKKTGLYVGITTDLENRMRQHGQPAPLYYEGPMSKSDALKRERTLKGWSRKKKLELVTKASSQEKQ' A
#
# COMPACT_ATOMS: atom_id res chain seq x y z
N MET A 1 -16.37 9.74 8.53
CA MET A 1 -15.73 9.57 7.21
C MET A 1 -14.64 8.53 7.36
N ASP A 2 -14.79 7.40 6.69
CA ASP A 2 -13.78 6.34 6.71
C ASP A 2 -12.63 6.72 5.78
N ASN A 3 -11.53 7.18 6.36
CA ASN A 3 -10.31 7.53 5.63
C ASN A 3 -9.26 6.42 5.78
N TRP A 4 -9.59 5.18 5.39
CA TRP A 4 -8.60 4.10 5.40
C TRP A 4 -7.84 4.06 4.08
N TRP A 5 -6.54 3.85 4.19
CA TRP A 5 -5.61 3.72 3.10
C TRP A 5 -4.92 2.37 3.19
N VAL A 6 -4.78 1.70 2.06
CA VAL A 6 -4.01 0.47 1.92
C VAL A 6 -2.67 0.85 1.32
N TYR A 7 -1.57 0.32 1.86
CA TYR A 7 -0.24 0.61 1.34
C TYR A 7 0.62 -0.64 1.23
N ILE A 8 1.55 -0.59 0.27
CA ILE A 8 2.63 -1.55 0.09
C ILE A 8 3.94 -0.81 0.28
N LEU A 9 4.83 -1.39 1.08
CA LEU A 9 6.18 -0.90 1.30
C LEU A 9 7.19 -2.03 1.12
N GLU A 10 8.38 -1.69 0.66
CA GLU A 10 9.48 -2.66 0.58
C GLU A 10 10.32 -2.61 1.85
N LYS A 11 10.50 -3.79 2.46
CA LYS A 11 11.47 -4.03 3.54
C LYS A 11 12.55 -4.97 3.04
N LYS A 12 13.65 -5.04 3.80
CA LYS A 12 14.76 -5.98 3.57
C LYS A 12 14.31 -7.44 3.41
N THR A 13 13.23 -7.85 4.09
CA THR A 13 12.71 -9.22 4.06
C THR A 13 11.62 -9.46 3.03
N GLY A 14 11.12 -8.41 2.35
CA GLY A 14 10.05 -8.53 1.36
C GLY A 14 9.10 -7.34 1.30
N LEU A 15 7.99 -7.52 0.57
CA LEU A 15 6.94 -6.52 0.47
C LEU A 15 5.98 -6.65 1.65
N TYR A 16 5.87 -5.59 2.43
CA TYR A 16 4.93 -5.48 3.53
C TYR A 16 3.67 -4.75 3.04
N VAL A 17 2.51 -5.29 3.42
CA VAL A 17 1.19 -4.74 3.08
C VAL A 17 0.48 -4.43 4.39
N GLY A 18 -0.05 -3.22 4.51
CA GLY A 18 -0.83 -2.81 5.66
C GLY A 18 -1.89 -1.78 5.30
N ILE A 19 -2.74 -1.46 6.28
CA ILE A 19 -3.72 -0.40 6.20
C ILE A 19 -3.46 0.64 7.29
N THR A 20 -3.75 1.90 7.01
CA THR A 20 -3.59 3.01 7.94
C THR A 20 -4.58 4.11 7.61
N THR A 21 -4.97 4.90 8.60
CA THR A 21 -5.71 6.15 8.34
C THR A 21 -4.76 7.33 8.12
N ASP A 22 -3.49 7.16 8.49
CA ASP A 22 -2.45 8.17 8.40
C ASP A 22 -1.19 7.55 7.76
N LEU A 23 -0.97 7.83 6.48
CA LEU A 23 0.17 7.29 5.73
C LEU A 23 1.47 7.98 6.12
N GLU A 24 1.45 9.31 6.28
CA GLU A 24 2.64 10.12 6.54
C GLU A 24 3.30 9.74 7.87
N ASN A 25 2.53 9.70 8.96
CA ASN A 25 3.03 9.29 10.26
C ASN A 25 3.55 7.84 10.22
N ARG A 26 2.87 6.97 9.46
CA ARG A 26 3.30 5.58 9.31
C ARG A 26 4.63 5.46 8.56
N MET A 27 4.82 6.23 7.49
CA MET A 27 6.07 6.27 6.74
C MET A 27 7.24 6.79 7.60
N ARG A 28 6.99 7.84 8.40
CA ARG A 28 7.93 8.33 9.41
C ARG A 28 8.32 7.25 10.43
N GLN A 29 7.37 6.46 10.92
CA GLN A 29 7.65 5.35 11.84
C GLN A 29 8.51 4.24 11.23
N HIS A 30 8.35 3.96 9.93
CA HIS A 30 9.20 2.99 9.23
C HIS A 30 10.50 3.61 8.69
N GLY A 31 10.70 4.93 8.85
CA GLY A 31 11.87 5.63 8.33
C GLY A 31 11.94 5.62 6.79
N GLN A 32 10.80 5.51 6.12
CA GLN A 32 10.73 5.57 4.65
C GLN A 32 10.09 6.89 4.20
N PRO A 33 10.53 7.47 3.08
CA PRO A 33 9.98 8.72 2.58
C PRO A 33 8.56 8.55 2.02
N ALA A 34 8.26 7.42 1.38
CA ALA A 34 6.97 7.13 0.77
C ALA A 34 6.71 5.62 0.66
N PRO A 35 5.45 5.17 0.65
CA PRO A 35 5.13 3.79 0.31
C PRO A 35 5.37 3.55 -1.19
N LEU A 36 5.64 2.30 -1.58
CA LEU A 36 5.75 1.94 -3.00
C LEU A 36 4.41 2.03 -3.72
N TYR A 37 3.32 1.79 -3.00
CA TYR A 37 1.97 1.87 -3.52
C TYR A 37 1.02 2.24 -2.40
N TYR A 38 0.01 3.03 -2.71
CA TYR A 38 -1.09 3.34 -1.80
C TYR A 38 -2.41 3.44 -2.57
N GLU A 39 -3.51 3.05 -1.94
CA GLU A 39 -4.87 3.05 -2.51
C GLU A 39 -5.85 3.54 -1.43
N GLY A 40 -6.76 4.45 -1.79
CA GLY A 40 -7.74 5.06 -0.87
C GLY A 40 -8.10 6.50 -1.27
N PRO A 41 -8.85 7.23 -0.42
CA PRO A 41 -9.44 6.78 0.85
C PRO A 41 -10.62 5.82 0.61
N MET A 42 -10.79 4.82 1.48
CA MET A 42 -11.88 3.85 1.41
C MET A 42 -12.39 3.45 2.81
N SER A 43 -13.50 2.71 2.83
CA SER A 43 -14.07 2.13 4.05
C SER A 43 -13.11 1.13 4.71
N LYS A 44 -13.12 1.04 6.05
CA LYS A 44 -12.31 0.05 6.80
C LYS A 44 -12.49 -1.37 6.29
N SER A 45 -13.72 -1.74 5.96
CA SER A 45 -14.10 -3.04 5.42
C SER A 45 -13.43 -3.34 4.09
N ASP A 46 -13.42 -2.38 3.18
CA ASP A 46 -12.75 -2.48 1.87
C ASP A 46 -11.24 -2.54 2.03
N ALA A 47 -10.68 -1.69 2.89
CA ALA A 47 -9.25 -1.71 3.19
C ALA A 47 -8.80 -3.09 3.72
N LEU A 48 -9.56 -3.71 4.62
CA LEU A 48 -9.29 -5.06 5.13
C LEU A 48 -9.39 -6.14 4.03
N LYS A 49 -10.41 -6.09 3.17
CA LYS A 49 -10.54 -7.02 2.04
C LYS A 49 -9.38 -6.87 1.08
N ARG A 50 -8.97 -5.64 0.81
CA ARG A 50 -7.87 -5.32 -0.09
C ARG A 50 -6.53 -5.77 0.48
N GLU A 51 -6.28 -5.49 1.75
CA GLU A 51 -5.09 -5.95 2.47
C GLU A 51 -4.94 -7.47 2.38
N ARG A 52 -6.02 -8.23 2.66
CA ARG A 52 -6.02 -9.70 2.54
C ARG A 52 -5.70 -10.15 1.12
N THR A 53 -6.33 -9.51 0.13
CA THR A 53 -6.10 -9.80 -1.29
C THR A 53 -4.63 -9.59 -1.65
N LEU A 54 -4.05 -8.45 -1.29
CA LEU A 54 -2.66 -8.09 -1.56
C LEU A 54 -1.68 -8.95 -0.76
N LYS A 55 -2.01 -9.35 0.48
CA LYS A 55 -1.18 -10.28 1.26
C LYS A 55 -1.08 -11.64 0.57
N GLY A 56 -2.17 -12.15 0.01
CA GLY A 56 -2.22 -13.41 -0.73
C GLY A 56 -1.59 -13.39 -2.12
N TRP A 57 -1.22 -12.22 -2.65
CA TRP A 57 -0.54 -12.14 -3.95
C TRP A 57 0.92 -12.56 -3.87
N SER A 58 1.42 -13.20 -4.93
CA SER A 58 2.84 -13.45 -5.11
C SER A 58 3.62 -12.14 -5.24
N ARG A 59 4.91 -12.14 -4.85
CA ARG A 59 5.79 -10.96 -4.93
C ARG A 59 5.74 -10.28 -6.32
N LYS A 60 5.82 -11.08 -7.39
CA LYS A 60 5.76 -10.60 -8.78
C LYS A 60 4.50 -9.77 -9.05
N LYS A 61 3.33 -10.28 -8.68
CA LYS A 61 2.05 -9.62 -8.90
C LYS A 61 1.91 -8.30 -8.14
N LYS A 62 2.48 -8.21 -6.93
CA LYS A 62 2.54 -6.94 -6.17
C LYS A 62 3.46 -5.92 -6.82
N LEU A 63 4.63 -6.35 -7.29
CA LEU A 63 5.57 -5.47 -8.02
C LEU A 63 4.93 -4.97 -9.32
N GLU A 64 4.25 -5.83 -10.07
CA GLU A 64 3.52 -5.40 -11.27
C GLU A 64 2.45 -4.34 -10.96
N LEU A 65 1.73 -4.48 -9.83
CA LEU A 65 0.77 -3.46 -9.39
C LEU A 65 1.46 -2.14 -9.05
N VAL A 66 2.55 -2.18 -8.28
CA VAL A 66 3.36 -1.01 -7.92
C VAL A 66 3.84 -0.31 -9.18
N THR A 67 4.48 -1.04 -10.10
CA THR A 67 4.97 -0.50 -11.38
C THR A 67 3.85 0.14 -12.19
N LYS A 68 2.69 -0.52 -12.30
CA LYS A 68 1.53 0.02 -13.03
C LYS A 68 1.02 1.31 -12.42
N ALA A 69 0.92 1.37 -11.09
CA ALA A 69 0.44 2.56 -10.39
C ALA A 69 1.42 3.74 -10.53
N SER A 70 2.72 3.48 -10.39
CA SER A 70 3.76 4.51 -10.61
C SER A 70 3.79 5.03 -12.05
N SER A 71 3.36 4.22 -13.03
CA SER A 71 3.27 4.63 -14.42
C SER A 71 2.05 5.50 -14.75
N GLN A 72 1.07 5.65 -13.83
CA GLN A 72 -0.12 6.47 -14.08
C GLN A 72 0.06 7.97 -13.76
N GLU A 73 1.23 8.41 -13.27
CA GLU A 73 1.54 9.84 -13.07
C GLU A 73 2.41 10.46 -14.19
N LYS A 74 2.44 9.84 -15.37
CA LYS A 74 3.00 10.47 -16.58
C LYS A 74 1.95 10.50 -17.69
N GLN A 75 0.98 11.40 -17.59
CA GLN A 75 0.28 11.94 -18.75
C GLN A 75 -0.06 13.41 -18.54
#